data_AF-A0A392S3G8-F1
#
_entry.id   AF-A0A392S3G8-F1
#
_cell.length_a   1.000
_cell.length_b   1.000
_cell.length_c   1.000
_cell.angle_alpha   90.00
_cell.angle_beta   90.00
_cell.angle_gamma   90.00
#
_symmetry.space_group_name_H-M   'P 1'
#
loop_
_entity.id
_entity.type
_entity.pdbx_description
1 polymer ?
#
loop_
_entity_poly.entity_id
_entity_poly.type
_entity_poly.pdbx_seq_one_letter_code
_entity_poly.pdbx_strand_id
1 'polypeptide(L)' 'ELKKNMKSKNGLPLKVKLDTKVKAKMGKLKTPNVGIRVSCDGIRVHLPVGKKPATASTSNVKCNVDVRFKIWKWTV' A
#
# COMPACT_ATOMS: atom_id res chain seq x y z
N GLU A 1 -23.88 8.59 -3.45
CA GLU A 1 -23.20 7.38 -2.93
C GLU A 1 -22.15 7.63 -1.84
N LEU A 2 -21.09 8.43 -2.06
CA LEU A 2 -20.02 8.65 -1.06
C LEU A 2 -20.50 9.28 0.26
N LYS A 3 -21.29 10.37 0.20
CA LYS A 3 -21.85 11.04 1.40
C LYS A 3 -22.74 10.12 2.26
N LYS A 4 -23.37 9.12 1.65
CA LYS A 4 -24.25 8.15 2.34
C LYS A 4 -23.43 7.12 3.12
N ASN A 5 -22.33 6.64 2.54
CA ASN A 5 -21.40 5.71 3.20
C ASN A 5 -20.60 6.37 4.33
N MET A 6 -20.30 7.67 4.23
CA MET A 6 -19.67 8.45 5.31
C MET A 6 -20.57 8.57 6.56
N LYS A 7 -21.90 8.61 6.40
CA LYS A 7 -22.81 8.65 7.55
C LYS A 7 -23.02 7.28 8.21
N SER A 8 -22.56 6.20 7.56
CA SER A 8 -22.72 4.84 8.07
C SER A 8 -21.62 4.52 9.10
N LYS A 9 -22.00 3.88 10.20
CA LYS A 9 -21.06 3.44 11.24
C LYS A 9 -20.09 2.35 10.76
N ASN A 10 -20.32 1.77 9.59
CA ASN A 10 -19.59 0.61 9.05
C ASN A 10 -18.25 0.96 8.37
N GLY A 11 -17.87 2.25 8.36
CA GLY A 11 -16.60 2.70 7.80
C GLY A 11 -16.59 2.76 6.27
N LEU A 12 -15.68 3.56 5.73
CA LEU A 12 -15.51 3.73 4.28
C LEU A 12 -14.48 2.73 3.76
N PRO A 13 -14.81 1.87 2.78
CA PRO A 13 -13.84 0.97 2.17
C PRO A 13 -12.87 1.76 1.28
N LEU A 14 -11.58 1.63 1.54
CA LEU A 14 -10.50 2.25 0.78
C LEU A 14 -9.52 1.20 0.26
N LYS A 15 -8.89 1.54 -0.87
CA LYS A 15 -7.75 0.83 -1.44
C LYS A 15 -6.48 1.63 -1.17
N VAL A 16 -5.52 1.05 -0.48
CA VAL A 16 -4.23 1.67 -0.20
C VAL A 16 -3.19 1.09 -1.14
N LYS A 17 -2.42 1.96 -1.79
CA LYS A 17 -1.28 1.58 -2.64
C LYS A 17 -0.01 2.18 -2.06
N LEU A 18 0.97 1.33 -1.80
CA LEU A 18 2.31 1.70 -1.34
C LEU A 18 3.31 1.32 -2.44
N ASP A 19 3.89 2.31 -3.09
CA ASP A 19 4.92 2.10 -4.10
C ASP A 19 6.29 2.45 -3.49
N THR A 20 7.17 1.47 -3.35
CA THR A 20 8.53 1.63 -2.83
C THR A 20 9.56 1.33 -3.91
N LYS A 21 10.68 2.04 -3.90
CA LYS A 21 11.83 1.76 -4.77
C LYS A 21 13.05 1.58 -3.88
N VAL A 22 13.58 0.37 -3.85
CA VAL A 22 14.78 0.04 -3.09
C VAL A 22 15.96 -0.13 -4.04
N LYS A 23 17.11 0.42 -3.63
CA LYS A 23 18.39 0.17 -4.28
C LYS A 23 19.11 -0.87 -3.43
N ALA A 24 19.23 -2.09 -3.94
CA ALA A 24 20.15 -3.04 -3.32
C ALA A 24 21.58 -2.59 -3.66
N LYS A 25 22.51 -2.77 -2.70
CA LYS A 25 23.95 -2.82 -2.98
C LYS A 25 24.38 -4.24 -2.62
N MET A 26 24.92 -4.98 -3.58
CA MET A 26 25.45 -6.32 -3.36
C MET A 26 26.95 -6.30 -3.64
N GLY A 27 27.75 -6.15 -2.58
CA GLY A 27 29.20 -5.98 -2.70
C GLY A 27 29.61 -4.68 -3.41
N LYS A 28 30.63 -4.76 -4.29
CA LYS A 28 31.11 -3.62 -5.10
C LYS A 28 30.23 -3.30 -6.31
N LEU A 29 29.22 -4.13 -6.60
CA LEU A 29 28.35 -4.00 -7.77
C LEU A 29 27.04 -3.29 -7.38
N LYS A 30 26.67 -2.26 -8.14
CA LYS A 30 25.36 -1.60 -8.02
C LYS A 30 24.28 -2.55 -8.53
N THR A 31 23.48 -3.12 -7.64
CA THR A 31 22.37 -4.02 -7.98
C THR A 31 21.15 -3.27 -8.54
N PRO A 32 20.19 -3.95 -9.21
CA PRO A 32 19.10 -3.25 -9.89
C PRO A 32 18.21 -2.51 -8.89
N ASN A 33 17.60 -1.41 -9.34
CA ASN A 33 16.53 -0.77 -8.58
C ASN A 33 15.34 -1.73 -8.60
N VAL A 34 14.95 -2.21 -7.42
CA VAL A 34 13.76 -3.05 -7.24
C VAL A 34 12.62 -2.14 -6.79
N GLY A 35 11.54 -2.11 -7.57
CA GLY A 35 10.28 -1.51 -7.14
C GLY A 35 9.45 -2.57 -6.42
N ILE A 36 8.85 -2.25 -5.28
CA ILE A 36 7.86 -3.10 -4.62
C ILE A 36 6.59 -2.28 -4.50
N ARG A 37 5.51 -2.77 -5.11
CA ARG A 37 4.19 -2.16 -5.01
C ARG A 37 3.29 -3.05 -4.18
N VAL A 38 2.82 -2.53 -3.06
CA VAL A 38 1.84 -3.20 -2.20
C VAL A 38 0.48 -2.55 -2.43
N SER A 39 -0.50 -3.32 -2.86
CA SER A 39 -1.89 -2.87 -3.03
C SER A 39 -2.77 -3.61 -2.04
N CYS A 40 -3.27 -2.91 -1.03
CA CYS A 40 -4.18 -3.47 -0.03
C CYS A 40 -5.61 -3.02 -0.29
N ASP A 41 -6.51 -3.99 -0.47
CA ASP A 41 -7.94 -3.79 -0.67
C ASP A 41 -8.73 -4.15 0.60
N GLY A 42 -9.81 -3.40 0.85
CA GLY A 42 -10.78 -3.72 1.91
C GLY A 42 -10.51 -3.05 3.25
N ILE A 43 -9.61 -2.06 3.31
CA ILE A 43 -9.36 -1.27 4.52
C ILE A 43 -10.61 -0.44 4.82
N ARG A 44 -11.21 -0.61 6.00
CA ARG A 44 -12.36 0.19 6.42
C ARG A 44 -11.90 1.29 7.34
N VAL A 45 -12.06 2.54 6.90
CA VAL A 45 -11.74 3.71 7.72
C VAL A 45 -13.02 4.24 8.36
N HIS A 46 -13.06 4.24 9.68
CA HIS A 46 -14.10 4.87 10.46
C HIS A 46 -13.79 6.36 10.56
N LEU A 47 -14.79 7.16 10.20
CA LEU A 47 -14.64 8.61 10.26
C LEU A 47 -14.49 9.07 11.72
N PRO A 48 -13.64 10.06 11.96
CA PRO A 48 -13.45 10.61 13.30
C PRO A 48 -14.76 11.27 13.76
N VAL A 49 -15.26 10.83 14.92
CA VAL A 49 -16.38 11.50 15.60
C VAL A 49 -15.77 12.49 16.60
N GLY A 50 -15.81 13.79 16.27
CA GLY A 50 -15.22 14.85 17.09
C GLY A 50 -13.71 14.97 16.94
N LYS A 51 -12.99 15.21 18.06
CA LYS A 51 -11.52 15.44 18.09
C LYS A 51 -10.68 14.15 18.07
N LYS A 52 -11.29 12.98 17.82
CA LYS A 52 -10.60 11.69 17.88
C LYS A 52 -9.94 11.38 16.54
N PRO A 53 -8.78 10.70 16.51
CA PRO A 53 -8.16 10.26 15.27
C PRO A 53 -9.06 9.27 14.52
N ALA A 54 -8.99 9.30 13.18
CA ALA A 54 -9.68 8.32 12.35
C ALA A 54 -9.14 6.91 12.66
N THR A 55 -10.05 5.97 12.87
CA THR A 55 -9.69 4.58 13.20
C THR A 55 -9.83 3.72 11.95
N ALA A 56 -8.87 2.84 11.70
CA ALA A 56 -8.91 1.92 10.57
C ALA A 56 -8.99 0.48 11.06
N SER A 57 -9.93 -0.29 10.53
CA SER A 57 -10.00 -1.73 10.74
C SER A 57 -9.18 -2.44 9.66
N THR A 58 -8.20 -3.22 10.10
CA THR A 58 -7.31 -4.04 9.25
C THR A 58 -7.70 -5.51 9.21
N SER A 59 -8.75 -5.91 9.94
CA SER A 59 -9.26 -7.29 9.94
C SER A 59 -9.81 -7.65 8.56
N ASN A 60 -9.17 -8.62 7.90
CA ASN A 60 -9.50 -9.13 6.55
C ASN A 60 -9.08 -8.25 5.36
N VAL A 61 -7.94 -7.56 5.46
CA VAL A 61 -7.36 -6.83 4.32
C VAL A 61 -6.59 -7.80 3.40
N LYS A 62 -6.88 -7.77 2.11
CA LYS A 62 -6.10 -8.50 1.09
C LYS A 62 -5.03 -7.58 0.53
N CYS A 63 -3.75 -7.87 0.83
CA CYS A 63 -2.62 -7.13 0.29
C CYS A 63 -1.96 -7.94 -0.83
N ASN A 64 -1.97 -7.37 -2.05
CA ASN A 64 -1.21 -7.88 -3.19
C ASN A 64 0.15 -7.20 -3.23
N VAL A 65 1.20 -7.97 -3.50
CA VAL A 65 2.57 -7.47 -3.60
C VAL A 65 3.08 -7.72 -5.01
N ASP A 66 3.27 -6.65 -5.77
CA ASP A 66 3.86 -6.68 -7.11
C ASP A 66 5.32 -6.23 -7.03
N VAL A 67 6.26 -7.13 -7.30
CA VAL A 67 7.69 -6.80 -7.39
C VAL A 67 8.06 -6.47 -8.84
N ARG A 68 8.71 -5.32 -9.04
CA ARG A 68 9.13 -4.80 -10.33
C ARG A 68 10.64 -4.72 -10.39
N PHE A 69 11.25 -5.59 -11.17
CA PHE A 69 12.68 -5.57 -11.44
C PHE A 69 12.97 -4.75 -12.69
N LYS A 70 13.81 -3.71 -12.57
CA LYS A 70 14.40 -3.09 -13.75
C LYS A 70 15.56 -3.99 -14.19
N ILE A 71 15.31 -4.89 -15.16
CA ILE A 71 16.34 -5.78 -15.72
C ILE A 71 17.39 -4.92 -16.43
N TRP A 72 18.64 -5.06 -16.02
CA TRP A 72 19.80 -4.57 -16.76
C TRP A 72 20.53 -5.80 -17.32
N LYS A 73 21.04 -5.72 -18.55
CA LYS A 73 21.99 -6.71 -19.07
C LYS A 73 23.24 -6.60 -18.20
N TRP A 74 23.40 -7.53 -17.27
CA TRP A 74 24.68 -7.73 -16.60
C TRP A 74 25.59 -8.32 -17.67
N THR A 75 26.50 -7.50 -18.21
CA THR A 75 27.63 -8.02 -18.96
C THR A 75 28.35 -8.98 -18.02
N VAL A 76 28.43 -10.25 -18.41
CA VAL A 76 29.22 -11.29 -17.73
C VAL A 76 30.68 -10.85 -17.67
#